data_AF-A0A316YF17-F1
#
_entry.id   AF-A0A316YF17-F1
#
_cell.length_a   1.000
_cell.length_b   1.000
_cell.length_c   1.000
_cell.angle_alpha   90.00
_cell.angle_beta   90.00
_cell.angle_gamma   90.00
#
_symmetry.space_group_name_H-M   'P 1'
#
loop_
_entity.id
_entity.type
_entity.pdbx_description
1 polymer ?
#
loop_
_entity_poly.entity_id
_entity_poly.type
_entity_poly.pdbx_seq_one_letter_code
_entity_poly.pdbx_strand_id
1 'polypeptide(L)'
;MSTSTPSLYASAASVPLIISPALSYAPPPKLPPSLHPLPPNLADYFVYPFNLERFVLDEASRRERERRETMRRVAPGWNGSEGSVLQPTRVSHKHEEDEAKDREEEDQWTRAFGEAARSS
;
A
#
# COMPACT_ATOMS: atom_id res chain seq x y z
N MET A 1 41.71 59.10 37.17
CA MET A 1 41.89 59.69 35.83
C MET A 1 41.52 58.62 34.81
N SER A 2 40.41 58.79 34.09
CA SER A 2 39.89 57.78 33.17
C SER A 2 40.52 57.96 31.79
N THR A 3 41.34 57.00 31.35
CA THR A 3 41.96 57.03 30.03
C THR A 3 40.97 56.54 28.98
N SER A 4 40.39 57.46 28.22
CA SER A 4 39.53 57.17 27.07
C SER A 4 40.38 56.60 25.93
N THR A 5 40.28 55.29 25.70
CA THR A 5 40.87 54.65 24.53
C THR A 5 40.07 55.03 23.29
N PRO A 6 40.65 55.69 22.28
CA PRO A 6 39.91 56.00 21.07
C PRO A 6 39.58 54.69 20.34
N SER A 7 38.29 54.41 20.19
CA SER A 7 37.79 53.26 19.42
C SER A 7 38.42 53.28 18.03
N LEU A 8 39.15 52.21 17.69
CA LEU A 8 39.89 52.07 16.42
C LEU A 8 39.00 52.22 15.18
N TYR A 9 37.68 52.09 15.35
CA TYR A 9 36.68 52.21 14.29
C TYR A 9 35.92 53.55 14.30
N ALA A 10 36.23 54.47 15.20
CA ALA A 10 35.55 55.77 15.29
C ALA A 10 35.71 56.63 14.02
N SER A 11 36.86 56.53 13.35
CA SER A 11 37.12 57.20 12.08
C SER A 11 36.30 56.62 10.92
N ALA A 12 36.00 55.31 10.95
CA ALA A 12 35.23 54.63 9.91
C ALA A 12 33.71 54.87 10.04
N ALA A 13 33.22 55.27 11.22
CA ALA A 13 31.80 55.60 11.43
C ALA A 13 31.34 56.86 10.67
N SER A 14 32.27 57.76 10.34
CA SER A 14 32.00 58.99 9.58
C SER A 14 32.11 58.79 8.06
N VAL A 15 32.48 57.60 7.59
CA VAL A 15 32.52 57.32 6.15
C VAL A 15 31.09 57.09 5.70
N PRO A 16 30.52 57.91 4.80
CA PRO A 16 29.22 57.61 4.23
C PRO A 16 29.37 56.28 3.51
N LEU A 17 28.77 55.22 4.07
CA LEU A 17 28.67 53.94 3.39
C LEU A 17 27.81 54.22 2.15
N ILE A 18 28.48 54.44 1.02
CA ILE A 18 27.83 54.48 -0.28
C ILE A 18 27.29 53.07 -0.44
N ILE A 19 26.01 52.91 -0.12
CA ILE A 19 25.22 51.72 -0.44
C ILE A 19 25.57 51.44 -1.90
N SER A 20 26.22 50.32 -2.16
CA SER A 20 26.66 50.04 -3.51
C SER A 20 25.41 50.11 -4.41
N PRO A 21 25.49 50.68 -5.61
CA PRO A 21 24.35 50.69 -6.53
C PRO A 21 23.89 49.26 -6.91
N ALA A 22 24.73 48.24 -6.63
CA ALA A 22 24.37 46.83 -6.72
C ALA A 22 23.48 46.32 -5.56
N LEU A 23 23.41 47.06 -4.44
CA LEU A 23 22.54 46.80 -3.28
C LEU A 23 21.28 47.68 -3.36
N SER A 24 20.56 47.59 -4.48
CA SER A 24 19.19 48.09 -4.53
C SER A 24 18.28 47.06 -3.87
N TYR A 25 17.75 47.37 -2.68
CA TYR A 25 16.66 46.58 -2.12
C TYR A 25 15.46 46.71 -3.05
N ALA A 26 14.97 45.59 -3.57
CA ALA A 26 13.74 45.60 -4.34
C ALA A 26 12.63 46.25 -3.50
N PRO A 27 11.85 47.19 -4.07
CA PRO A 27 10.76 47.82 -3.34
C PRO A 27 9.77 46.73 -2.88
N PRO A 28 9.20 46.86 -1.66
CA PRO A 28 8.24 45.89 -1.17
C PRO A 28 7.05 45.79 -2.14
N PRO A 29 6.54 44.58 -2.39
CA PRO A 29 5.43 44.39 -3.31
C PRO A 29 4.21 45.17 -2.81
N LYS A 30 3.57 45.95 -3.69
CA LYS A 30 2.33 46.66 -3.39
C LYS A 30 1.17 45.67 -3.51
N LEU A 31 0.52 45.39 -2.39
CA LEU A 31 -0.69 44.58 -2.37
C LEU A 31 -1.85 45.37 -2.99
N PRO A 32 -2.69 44.78 -3.86
CA PRO A 32 -3.87 45.46 -4.36
C PRO A 32 -4.85 45.79 -3.22
N PRO A 33 -5.57 46.92 -3.31
CA PRO A 33 -6.45 47.40 -2.24
C PRO A 33 -7.70 46.53 -2.03
N SER A 34 -8.17 45.81 -3.05
CA SER A 34 -9.32 44.91 -2.94
C SER A 34 -8.89 43.46 -2.98
N LEU A 35 -8.38 42.97 -1.86
CA LEU A 35 -8.63 41.58 -1.51
C LEU A 35 -10.12 41.48 -1.21
N HIS A 36 -10.85 40.76 -2.06
CA HIS A 36 -12.24 40.42 -1.78
C HIS A 36 -12.31 39.87 -0.34
N PRO A 37 -13.33 40.24 0.45
CA PRO A 37 -13.43 39.76 1.82
C PRO A 37 -13.38 38.23 1.82
N LEU A 38 -12.76 37.65 2.85
CA LEU A 38 -12.80 36.21 3.05
C LEU A 38 -14.29 35.83 3.21
N PRO A 39 -14.88 35.05 2.28
CA PRO A 39 -16.24 34.58 2.43
C PRO A 39 -16.29 33.71 3.68
N PRO A 40 -17.47 33.61 4.31
CA PRO A 40 -17.65 32.77 5.49
C PRO A 40 -17.32 31.30 5.21
N ASN A 41 -17.37 30.87 3.93
CA ASN A 41 -17.01 29.53 3.49
C ASN A 41 -16.09 29.59 2.26
N LEU A 42 -15.01 28.80 2.30
CA LEU A 42 -14.02 28.67 1.22
C LEU A 42 -14.61 28.10 -0.07
N ALA A 43 -15.76 27.42 0.02
CA ALA A 43 -16.52 26.88 -1.10
C ALA A 43 -16.89 27.94 -2.15
N ASP A 44 -17.10 29.19 -1.73
CA ASP A 44 -17.52 30.28 -2.62
C ASP A 44 -16.41 30.75 -3.58
N TYR A 45 -15.14 30.37 -3.33
CA TYR A 45 -14.02 30.60 -4.24
C TYR A 45 -13.64 29.39 -5.09
N PHE A 46 -14.29 28.23 -4.92
CA PHE A 46 -14.06 27.10 -5.83
C PHE A 46 -14.72 27.38 -7.18
N VAL A 47 -14.03 28.15 -8.03
CA VAL A 47 -14.42 28.46 -9.40
C VAL A 47 -14.32 27.22 -10.31
N TYR A 48 -13.59 26.18 -9.89
CA TYR A 48 -13.40 24.95 -10.66
C TYR A 48 -14.20 23.77 -10.11
N PRO A 49 -14.90 23.01 -10.98
CA PRO A 49 -15.71 21.85 -10.59
C PRO A 49 -14.88 20.60 -10.22
N PHE A 50 -13.55 20.70 -10.24
CA PHE A 50 -12.64 19.58 -9.98
C PHE A 50 -12.10 19.64 -8.55
N ASN A 51 -12.53 18.68 -7.72
CA ASN A 51 -12.03 18.50 -6.36
C ASN A 51 -11.06 17.32 -6.32
N LEU A 52 -9.82 17.60 -5.93
CA LEU A 52 -8.73 16.61 -5.91
C LEU A 52 -9.04 15.43 -4.97
N GLU A 53 -9.66 15.71 -3.82
CA GLU A 53 -10.09 14.69 -2.85
C GLU A 53 -11.03 13.67 -3.49
N ARG A 54 -12.08 14.15 -4.18
CA ARG A 54 -13.05 13.28 -4.86
C ARG A 54 -12.39 12.45 -5.95
N PHE A 55 -11.50 13.06 -6.74
CA PHE A 55 -10.78 12.35 -7.80
C PHE A 55 -9.89 11.23 -7.26
N VAL A 56 -9.12 11.50 -6.19
CA VAL A 56 -8.23 10.50 -5.57
C VAL A 56 -9.04 9.35 -4.96
N LEU A 57 -10.16 9.65 -4.29
CA LEU A 57 -11.05 8.63 -3.72
C LEU A 57 -11.70 7.76 -4.82
N ASP A 58 -12.20 8.38 -5.88
CA ASP A 58 -12.79 7.66 -7.02
C ASP A 58 -11.74 6.77 -7.70
N GLU A 59 -10.53 7.28 -7.92
CA GLU A 59 -9.45 6.49 -8.53
C GLU A 59 -9.03 5.29 -7.67
N ALA A 60 -8.90 5.49 -6.35
CA ALA A 60 -8.58 4.40 -5.42
C ALA A 60 -9.67 3.31 -5.45
N SER A 61 -10.95 3.71 -5.44
CA SER A 61 -12.07 2.77 -5.52
C SER A 61 -12.11 2.00 -6.84
N ARG A 62 -11.74 2.66 -7.95
CA ARG A 62 -11.66 2.06 -9.28
C ARG A 62 -10.57 1.00 -9.34
N ARG A 63 -9.37 1.34 -8.87
CA ARG A 63 -8.21 0.41 -8.80
C ARG A 63 -8.53 -0.80 -7.94
N GLU A 64 -9.22 -0.64 -6.83
CA GLU A 64 -9.62 -1.75 -5.95
C GLU A 64 -10.64 -2.68 -6.64
N ARG A 65 -11.60 -2.14 -7.39
CA ARG A 65 -12.53 -2.96 -8.20
C ARG A 65 -11.80 -3.74 -9.28
N GLU A 66 -10.92 -3.08 -10.04
CA GLU A 66 -10.08 -3.73 -11.07
C GLU A 66 -9.23 -4.86 -10.47
N ARG A 67 -8.60 -4.61 -9.31
CA ARG A 67 -7.83 -5.61 -8.55
C ARG A 67 -8.70 -6.80 -8.13
N ARG A 68 -9.91 -6.55 -7.63
CA ARG A 68 -10.83 -7.62 -7.23
C ARG A 68 -11.31 -8.45 -8.42
N GLU A 69 -11.60 -7.80 -9.54
CA GLU A 69 -12.02 -8.48 -10.77
C GLU A 69 -10.89 -9.31 -11.39
N THR A 70 -9.65 -8.82 -11.36
CA THR A 70 -8.49 -9.61 -11.81
C THR A 70 -8.29 -10.83 -10.90
N MET A 71 -8.38 -10.68 -9.59
CA MET A 71 -8.29 -11.80 -8.64
C MET A 71 -9.42 -12.80 -8.84
N ARG A 72 -10.66 -12.35 -9.05
CA ARG A 72 -11.80 -13.22 -9.35
C ARG A 72 -11.64 -13.99 -10.65
N ARG A 73 -10.97 -13.41 -11.66
CA ARG A 73 -10.64 -14.09 -12.92
C ARG A 73 -9.55 -15.15 -12.74
N VAL A 74 -8.47 -14.81 -12.04
CA VAL A 74 -7.30 -15.70 -11.85
C VAL A 74 -7.59 -16.81 -10.85
N ALA A 75 -8.40 -16.55 -9.82
CA ALA A 75 -8.74 -17.49 -8.77
C ALA A 75 -10.26 -17.45 -8.47
N PRO A 76 -11.09 -18.14 -9.29
CA PRO A 76 -12.52 -18.23 -9.07
C PRO A 76 -12.82 -18.89 -7.72
N GLY A 77 -13.60 -18.23 -6.86
CA GLY A 77 -13.93 -18.72 -5.52
C GLY A 77 -12.97 -18.27 -4.41
N TRP A 78 -11.86 -17.60 -4.73
CA TRP A 78 -10.98 -16.99 -3.74
C TRP A 78 -11.58 -15.67 -3.24
N ASN A 79 -11.92 -15.62 -1.96
CA ASN A 79 -12.60 -14.48 -1.32
C ASN A 79 -11.63 -13.50 -0.63
N GLY A 80 -10.31 -13.72 -0.72
CA GLY A 80 -9.30 -12.80 -0.18
C GLY A 80 -9.29 -12.66 1.34
N SER A 81 -10.09 -13.45 2.07
CA SER A 81 -10.01 -13.49 3.53
C SER A 81 -8.70 -14.18 3.91
N GLU A 82 -7.80 -13.42 4.54
CA GLU A 82 -6.65 -13.94 5.26
C GLU A 82 -7.05 -15.20 6.04
N GLY A 83 -6.57 -16.38 5.63
CA GLY A 83 -6.66 -17.57 6.48
C GLY A 83 -7.20 -18.86 5.87
N SER A 84 -7.67 -18.92 4.63
CA SER A 84 -7.89 -20.22 3.97
C SER A 84 -6.71 -20.60 3.09
N VAL A 85 -5.54 -20.77 3.72
CA VAL A 85 -4.52 -21.67 3.16
C VAL A 85 -5.22 -23.03 2.99
N LEU A 86 -5.14 -23.61 1.79
CA LEU A 86 -5.59 -24.99 1.54
C LEU A 86 -4.97 -25.89 2.61
N GLN A 87 -5.75 -26.24 3.63
CA GLN A 87 -5.30 -27.20 4.62
C GLN A 87 -5.37 -28.57 3.95
N PRO A 88 -4.27 -29.34 3.91
CA PRO A 88 -4.33 -30.70 3.42
C PRO A 88 -5.31 -31.50 4.29
N THR A 89 -6.49 -31.80 3.78
CA THR A 89 -7.37 -32.79 4.39
C THR A 89 -6.72 -34.14 4.14
N ARG A 90 -6.20 -34.75 5.21
CA ARG A 90 -5.79 -36.17 5.17
C ARG A 90 -6.99 -36.98 4.72
N VAL A 91 -6.86 -37.65 3.59
CA VAL A 91 -7.86 -38.62 3.15
C VAL A 91 -7.80 -39.77 4.15
N SER A 92 -8.77 -39.86 5.06
CA SER A 92 -8.95 -41.05 5.87
C SER A 92 -9.47 -42.15 4.96
N HIS A 93 -8.56 -42.91 4.36
CA HIS A 93 -8.89 -44.21 3.81
C HIS A 93 -9.42 -45.05 4.97
N LYS A 94 -10.70 -45.41 4.95
CA LYS A 94 -11.23 -46.47 5.81
C LYS A 94 -10.65 -47.78 5.28
N HIS A 95 -9.45 -48.11 5.75
CA HIS A 95 -8.66 -49.25 5.29
C HIS A 95 -9.10 -50.59 5.92
N GLU A 96 -10.28 -50.65 6.54
CA GLU A 96 -10.75 -51.83 7.29
C GLU A 96 -11.61 -52.80 6.46
N GLU A 97 -12.14 -52.39 5.30
CA GLU A 97 -12.94 -53.28 4.44
C GLU A 97 -12.14 -53.92 3.29
N ASP A 98 -10.98 -53.36 2.94
CA ASP A 98 -10.15 -53.84 1.82
C ASP A 98 -9.19 -54.98 2.28
N GLU A 99 -8.63 -54.93 3.50
CA GLU A 99 -7.77 -56.02 4.02
C GLU A 99 -8.51 -57.35 4.22
N ALA A 100 -9.83 -57.32 4.47
CA ALA A 100 -10.62 -58.53 4.62
C ALA A 100 -10.86 -59.22 3.27
N LYS A 101 -11.04 -58.44 2.19
CA LYS A 101 -11.23 -58.98 0.84
C LYS A 101 -9.94 -59.51 0.24
N ASP A 102 -8.83 -58.82 0.47
CA ASP A 102 -7.53 -59.25 -0.03
C ASP A 102 -7.10 -60.59 0.59
N ARG A 103 -7.41 -60.81 1.88
CA ARG A 103 -7.12 -62.07 2.57
C ARG A 103 -8.03 -63.23 2.12
N GLU A 104 -9.30 -62.94 1.79
CA GLU A 104 -10.23 -63.95 1.25
C GLU A 104 -9.90 -64.36 -0.21
N GLU A 105 -9.39 -63.44 -1.03
CA GLU A 105 -8.91 -63.77 -2.38
C GLU A 105 -7.64 -64.62 -2.35
N GLU A 106 -6.72 -64.35 -1.41
CA GLU A 106 -5.49 -65.15 -1.23
C GLU A 106 -5.80 -66.60 -0.79
N ASP A 107 -6.78 -66.77 0.10
CA ASP A 107 -7.27 -68.09 0.55
C ASP A 107 -7.99 -68.86 -0.57
N GLN A 108 -8.70 -68.16 -1.46
CA GLN A 108 -9.29 -68.79 -2.65
C GLN A 108 -8.23 -69.25 -3.65
N TRP A 109 -7.21 -68.43 -3.90
CA TRP A 109 -6.16 -68.75 -4.86
C TRP A 109 -5.30 -69.93 -4.39
N THR A 110 -4.97 -69.98 -3.10
CA THR A 110 -4.20 -71.09 -2.50
C THR A 110 -4.96 -72.40 -2.46
N ARG A 111 -6.28 -72.39 -2.19
CA ARG A 111 -7.13 -73.59 -2.26
C ARG A 111 -7.25 -74.12 -3.69
N ALA A 112 -7.47 -73.24 -4.68
CA ALA A 112 -7.60 -73.63 -6.08
C ALA A 112 -6.31 -74.26 -6.65
N PHE A 113 -5.14 -73.72 -6.30
CA PHE A 113 -3.86 -74.28 -6.74
C PHE A 113 -3.42 -75.52 -5.94
N GLY A 114 -3.74 -75.58 -4.63
CA GLY A 114 -3.40 -76.71 -3.77
C GLY A 114 -4.16 -78.01 -4.10
N GLU A 115 -5.37 -77.89 -4.66
CA GLU A 115 -6.19 -79.04 -5.06
C GLU A 115 -5.70 -79.71 -6.36
N ALA A 116 -4.97 -78.97 -7.21
CA ALA A 116 -4.34 -79.51 -8.42
C ALA A 116 -3.15 -80.44 -8.11
N ALA A 117 -2.53 -80.35 -6.93
CA ALA A 117 -1.36 -81.15 -6.54
C ALA A 117 -1.71 -82.49 -5.86
N ARG A 118 -2.99 -82.77 -5.59
CA ARG A 118 -3.45 -84.01 -4.93
C ARG A 118 -4.08 -85.04 -5.87
N SER A 119 -4.10 -84.77 -7.17
CA SER A 119 -4.57 -85.69 -8.21
C SER A 119 -3.41 -86.12 -9.10
N SER A 120 -2.51 -86.97 -8.60
CA SER A 120 -1.68 -87.84 -9.43
C SER A 120 -1.23 -89.09 -8.68
#